data_AF-A0A2B4SY53-F1
#
_entry.id   AF-A0A2B4SY53-F1
#
_cell.length_a   1.000
_cell.length_b   1.000
_cell.length_c   1.000
_cell.angle_alpha   90.00
_cell.angle_beta   90.00
_cell.angle_gamma   90.00
#
_symmetry.space_group_name_H-M   'P 1'
#
loop_
_entity.id
_entity.type
_entity.pdbx_description
1 polymer ?
#
loop_
_entity_poly.entity_id
_entity_poly.type
_entity_poly.pdbx_seq_one_letter_code
_entity_poly.pdbx_strand_id
1 'polypeptide(L)'
;MYSEANPLAMDLVLNFPNDGIRLVFDPVTQRLKIIEVYSMNKVKLKYCGVHFNSPQVQPTIEQIDMSFGATHPGVYDPTHQLFILNFRGLSFSFPIDSKFEPYYTHGLGSLKFSSGSSPVVSHMSIYHGNNLTDAKAPPLPLQCFHGNCFAESVEIINQDGNVLGLKCFLVAEGPGPGKILELRRRTFERNVMFGDSCQDVLSSLGSPCKVFYKAEDKMRIHSPSPHKLAQSKSSDYFFNYFTLGIDILFDAYSHLVKKFILHTNFPGHYNFNMYQRCEFKWDSVQDYLGKPVEAPVVLNRSSSTNTTNPFGSTFCYNLQHMIFEVMANNHLASVTLKLESEVEGNCQQSPCENKPCKQGGTCNPLYGSNGFYCERSPGSIVQGASWSKLNTDEVCFGAKNNTYGNFTMTSLGAILTMKLQYISGFVTCNNRTLPYGSHWACGKGSSIATILTSAAKKVVFPEDYKEKAYSLAGYHANSSELVFPPLSLPLKVTNGEEYQIWYNEDFVDGEEFNNDGQTCVNVYALYVS
;
A
#
# COMPACT_ATOMS: atom_id res chain seq x y z
N MET A 1 3.58 -30.85 -1.64
CA MET A 1 3.43 -30.33 -3.02
C MET A 1 2.64 -29.03 -2.89
N TYR A 2 3.11 -27.92 -3.44
CA TYR A 2 2.40 -26.64 -3.33
C TYR A 2 1.13 -26.63 -4.19
N SER A 3 0.04 -26.09 -3.66
CA SER A 3 -1.23 -25.88 -4.39
C SER A 3 -1.51 -24.40 -4.49
N GLU A 4 -1.56 -23.86 -5.71
CA GLU A 4 -1.81 -22.43 -5.93
C GLU A 4 -3.24 -22.03 -5.54
N ALA A 5 -4.22 -22.91 -5.76
CA ALA A 5 -5.62 -22.66 -5.41
C ALA A 5 -5.87 -22.70 -3.89
N ASN A 6 -5.21 -23.62 -3.18
CA ASN A 6 -5.38 -23.83 -1.74
C ASN A 6 -4.03 -23.93 -1.02
N PRO A 7 -3.24 -22.85 -0.97
CA PRO A 7 -1.85 -22.90 -0.53
C PRO A 7 -1.68 -23.08 0.98
N LEU A 8 -2.75 -22.84 1.76
CA LEU A 8 -2.75 -23.09 3.20
C LEU A 8 -3.37 -24.44 3.60
N ALA A 9 -3.99 -25.17 2.67
CA ALA A 9 -4.71 -26.40 2.99
C ALA A 9 -3.78 -27.60 3.24
N MET A 10 -2.57 -27.56 2.70
CA MET A 10 -1.59 -28.63 2.81
C MET A 10 -0.20 -28.07 3.10
N ASP A 11 0.61 -28.88 3.77
CA ASP A 11 1.99 -28.52 4.09
C ASP A 11 2.82 -28.14 2.86
N LEU A 12 3.70 -27.16 3.05
CA LEU A 12 4.66 -26.76 2.03
C LEU A 12 5.84 -27.74 2.10
N VAL A 13 6.09 -28.45 1.00
CA VAL A 13 7.08 -29.53 0.96
C VAL A 13 8.19 -29.18 -0.01
N LEU A 14 9.43 -29.13 0.48
CA LEU A 14 10.64 -29.07 -0.33
C LEU A 14 11.25 -30.47 -0.39
N ASN A 15 11.35 -31.02 -1.60
CA ASN A 15 11.88 -32.36 -1.82
C ASN A 15 13.27 -32.30 -2.47
N PHE A 16 14.26 -32.95 -1.85
CA PHE A 16 15.64 -33.00 -2.31
C PHE A 16 16.00 -34.43 -2.73
N PRO A 17 15.63 -34.86 -3.96
CA PRO A 17 15.82 -36.24 -4.42
C PRO A 17 17.28 -36.67 -4.50
N ASN A 18 18.19 -35.75 -4.79
CA ASN A 18 19.61 -36.04 -4.87
C ASN A 18 20.23 -36.27 -3.47
N ASP A 19 19.66 -35.67 -2.44
CA ASP A 19 20.12 -35.76 -1.05
C ASP A 19 19.35 -36.80 -0.23
N GLY A 20 18.16 -37.22 -0.67
CA GLY A 20 17.31 -38.16 0.06
C GLY A 20 16.56 -37.53 1.24
N ILE A 21 16.40 -36.22 1.23
CA ILE A 21 15.81 -35.42 2.31
C ILE A 21 14.56 -34.70 1.81
N ARG A 22 13.56 -34.58 2.68
CA ARG A 22 12.35 -33.78 2.46
C ARG A 22 12.13 -32.88 3.67
N LEU A 23 11.87 -31.61 3.41
CA LEU A 23 11.54 -30.62 4.43
C LEU A 23 10.06 -30.27 4.33
N VAL A 24 9.35 -30.36 5.45
CA VAL A 24 7.91 -30.09 5.52
C VAL A 24 7.70 -28.87 6.43
N PHE A 25 7.12 -27.83 5.86
CA PHE A 25 6.81 -26.59 6.52
C PHE A 25 5.31 -26.50 6.77
N ASP A 26 4.96 -26.00 7.96
CA ASP A 26 3.59 -25.71 8.33
C ASP A 26 2.99 -24.65 7.37
N PRO A 27 1.77 -24.84 6.84
CA PRO A 27 1.23 -23.97 5.80
C PRO A 27 0.94 -22.54 6.29
N VAL A 28 0.52 -22.43 7.55
CA VAL A 28 0.09 -21.16 8.15
C VAL A 28 1.31 -20.40 8.64
N THR A 29 2.07 -20.98 9.55
CA THR A 29 3.25 -20.34 10.15
C THR A 29 4.44 -20.31 9.20
N GLN A 30 4.45 -21.13 8.14
CA GLN A 30 5.50 -21.23 7.12
C GLN A 30 6.87 -21.60 7.71
N ARG A 31 6.86 -22.25 8.88
CA ARG A 31 8.06 -22.69 9.58
C ARG A 31 8.24 -24.19 9.43
N LEU A 32 9.50 -24.61 9.41
CA LEU A 32 9.87 -26.01 9.31
C LEU A 32 9.30 -26.78 10.50
N LYS A 33 8.50 -27.81 10.24
CA LYS A 33 7.90 -28.66 11.27
C LYS A 33 8.41 -30.10 11.26
N ILE A 34 8.76 -30.63 10.09
CA ILE A 34 9.29 -32.00 9.94
C ILE A 34 10.49 -32.00 8.98
N ILE A 35 11.53 -32.74 9.34
CA ILE A 35 12.64 -33.13 8.46
C ILE A 35 12.54 -34.63 8.24
N GLU A 36 12.33 -35.05 7.01
CA GLU A 36 12.25 -36.45 6.59
C GLU A 36 13.52 -36.85 5.85
N VAL A 37 14.12 -37.98 6.25
CA VAL A 37 15.15 -38.68 5.48
C VAL A 37 14.50 -39.94 4.93
N TYR A 38 14.29 -39.98 3.62
CA TYR A 38 13.62 -41.11 2.93
C TYR A 38 14.58 -41.93 2.06
N SER A 39 15.86 -41.56 2.01
CA SER A 39 16.90 -42.37 1.38
C SER A 39 18.14 -42.40 2.26
N MET A 40 18.14 -43.32 3.22
CA MET A 40 19.21 -43.46 4.22
C MET A 40 20.59 -43.65 3.58
N ASN A 41 20.68 -44.32 2.42
CA ASN A 41 21.93 -44.53 1.70
C ASN A 41 22.60 -43.24 1.16
N LYS A 42 21.88 -42.12 1.09
CA LYS A 42 22.40 -40.82 0.61
C LYS A 42 22.90 -39.92 1.73
N VAL A 43 22.59 -40.25 2.99
CA VAL A 43 22.84 -39.37 4.14
C VAL A 43 23.76 -40.06 5.14
N LYS A 44 24.77 -39.35 5.67
CA LYS A 44 25.57 -39.83 6.80
C LYS A 44 25.05 -39.19 8.07
N LEU A 45 24.65 -40.00 9.06
CA LEU A 45 24.05 -39.53 10.29
C LEU A 45 24.83 -40.02 11.52
N LYS A 46 24.99 -39.10 12.48
CA LYS A 46 25.61 -39.36 13.77
C LYS A 46 24.69 -38.95 14.91
N TYR A 47 24.76 -39.68 16.00
CA TYR A 47 24.16 -39.30 17.28
C TYR A 47 25.24 -39.39 18.36
N CYS A 48 25.40 -38.34 19.17
CA CYS A 48 26.47 -38.24 20.18
C CYS A 48 27.88 -38.56 19.64
N GLY A 49 28.16 -38.20 18.38
CA GLY A 49 29.45 -38.45 17.71
C GLY A 49 29.60 -39.82 17.05
N VAL A 50 28.70 -40.77 17.33
CA VAL A 50 28.72 -42.14 16.79
C VAL A 50 27.86 -42.23 15.53
N HIS A 51 28.37 -42.84 14.47
CA HIS A 51 27.59 -43.07 13.25
C HIS A 51 26.56 -44.18 13.49
N PHE A 52 25.31 -43.92 13.14
CA PHE A 52 24.26 -44.96 13.07
C PHE A 52 23.79 -45.22 11.62
N ASN A 53 24.15 -44.33 10.68
CA ASN A 53 23.89 -44.50 9.27
C ASN A 53 25.07 -43.91 8.45
N SER A 54 25.72 -44.74 7.64
CA SER A 54 26.77 -44.35 6.71
C SER A 54 26.98 -45.46 5.66
N PRO A 55 27.78 -45.26 4.59
CA PRO A 55 28.12 -46.33 3.67
C PRO A 55 28.77 -47.56 4.34
N GLN A 56 29.36 -47.39 5.53
CA GLN A 56 29.99 -48.46 6.31
C GLN A 56 29.10 -48.98 7.46
N VAL A 57 28.05 -48.26 7.84
CA VAL A 57 27.21 -48.57 9.02
C VAL A 57 25.75 -48.51 8.59
N GLN A 58 25.07 -49.65 8.57
CA GLN A 58 23.64 -49.69 8.23
C GLN A 58 22.78 -49.34 9.46
N PRO A 59 21.69 -48.58 9.26
CA PRO A 59 20.76 -48.26 10.34
C PRO A 59 19.81 -49.43 10.58
N THR A 60 20.31 -50.54 11.12
CA THR A 60 19.47 -51.68 11.55
C THR A 60 18.77 -51.35 12.86
N ILE A 61 17.73 -52.11 13.22
CA ILE A 61 17.07 -51.94 14.52
C ILE A 61 18.06 -52.03 15.69
N GLU A 62 19.00 -52.98 15.68
CA GLU A 62 20.01 -53.11 16.74
C GLU A 62 20.93 -51.89 16.78
N GLN A 63 21.30 -51.35 15.62
CA GLN A 63 22.08 -50.12 15.55
C GLN A 63 21.32 -48.93 16.13
N ILE A 64 20.02 -48.83 15.88
CA ILE A 64 19.17 -47.79 16.46
C ILE A 64 19.06 -47.96 17.99
N ASP A 65 18.77 -49.17 18.48
CA ASP A 65 18.69 -49.45 19.92
C ASP A 65 20.02 -49.18 20.64
N MET A 66 21.15 -49.57 20.04
CA MET A 66 22.49 -49.25 20.58
C MET A 66 22.77 -47.74 20.62
N SER A 67 22.26 -46.98 19.64
CA SER A 67 22.56 -45.55 19.52
C SER A 67 21.64 -44.67 20.37
N PHE A 68 20.35 -44.99 20.41
CA PHE A 68 19.31 -44.15 21.01
C PHE A 68 18.73 -44.75 22.31
N GLY A 69 19.04 -46.01 22.62
CA GLY A 69 18.50 -46.73 23.77
C GLY A 69 17.12 -47.34 23.49
N ALA A 70 16.60 -48.07 24.48
CA ALA A 70 15.27 -48.66 24.41
C ALA A 70 14.18 -47.58 24.41
N THR A 71 13.10 -47.81 23.64
CA THR A 71 11.93 -46.93 23.57
C THR A 71 10.62 -47.68 23.89
N HIS A 72 9.49 -46.96 23.89
CA HIS A 72 8.14 -47.52 23.96
C HIS A 72 7.91 -48.57 22.87
N PRO A 73 6.97 -49.52 23.04
CA PRO A 73 6.66 -50.49 21.99
C PRO A 73 6.29 -49.76 20.70
N GLY A 74 6.98 -50.08 19.60
CA GLY A 74 6.73 -49.43 18.32
C GLY A 74 5.35 -49.76 17.76
N VAL A 75 4.91 -48.92 16.82
CA VAL A 75 3.57 -48.94 16.25
C VAL A 75 3.64 -49.52 14.85
N TYR A 76 2.79 -50.50 14.53
CA TYR A 76 2.68 -51.04 13.18
C TYR A 76 1.60 -50.29 12.40
N ASP A 77 1.96 -49.82 11.22
CA ASP A 77 1.06 -49.25 10.23
C ASP A 77 0.79 -50.31 9.13
N PRO A 78 -0.37 -50.97 9.16
CA PRO A 78 -0.70 -52.01 8.18
C PRO A 78 -0.90 -51.46 6.77
N THR A 79 -1.22 -50.17 6.63
CA THR A 79 -1.49 -49.53 5.33
C THR A 79 -0.23 -49.44 4.50
N HIS A 80 0.87 -49.07 5.16
CA HIS A 80 2.17 -48.87 4.52
C HIS A 80 3.13 -50.03 4.77
N GLN A 81 2.72 -51.05 5.53
CA GLN A 81 3.56 -52.16 5.98
C GLN A 81 4.83 -51.66 6.69
N LEU A 82 4.67 -50.61 7.50
CA LEU A 82 5.75 -49.96 8.22
C LEU A 82 5.62 -50.22 9.71
N PHE A 83 6.74 -50.55 10.34
CA PHE A 83 6.85 -50.53 11.78
C PHE A 83 7.61 -49.29 12.21
N ILE A 84 7.04 -48.52 13.13
CA ILE A 84 7.53 -47.21 13.53
C ILE A 84 8.00 -47.25 14.99
N LEU A 85 9.30 -47.02 15.19
CA LEU A 85 9.87 -46.74 16.51
C LEU A 85 9.84 -45.24 16.76
N ASN A 86 9.13 -44.82 17.82
CA ASN A 86 8.98 -43.41 18.19
C ASN A 86 9.94 -43.07 19.33
N PHE A 87 10.60 -41.93 19.19
CA PHE A 87 11.40 -41.23 20.21
C PHE A 87 10.84 -39.82 20.37
N ARG A 88 11.29 -39.09 21.39
CA ARG A 88 10.87 -37.68 21.56
C ARG A 88 11.40 -36.84 20.41
N GLY A 89 10.51 -36.44 19.50
CA GLY A 89 10.81 -35.60 18.34
C GLY A 89 11.55 -36.32 17.20
N LEU A 90 11.55 -37.65 17.20
CA LEU A 90 12.23 -38.47 16.21
C LEU A 90 11.48 -39.79 16.02
N SER A 91 11.39 -40.29 14.80
CA SER A 91 10.85 -41.62 14.52
C SER A 91 11.66 -42.34 13.45
N PHE A 92 11.69 -43.67 13.53
CA PHE A 92 12.34 -44.55 12.55
C PHE A 92 11.33 -45.57 12.04
N SER A 93 11.21 -45.67 10.71
CA SER A 93 10.26 -46.58 10.05
C SER A 93 10.99 -47.70 9.35
N PHE A 94 10.62 -48.93 9.69
CA PHE A 94 11.17 -50.17 9.16
C PHE A 94 10.12 -50.83 8.26
N PRO A 95 10.44 -51.15 7.00
CA PRO A 95 9.54 -51.91 6.15
C PRO A 95 9.50 -53.35 6.64
N ILE A 96 8.30 -53.91 6.84
CA ILE A 96 8.15 -55.31 7.26
C ILE A 96 7.10 -56.03 6.43
N ASP A 97 7.38 -57.29 6.11
CA ASP A 97 6.48 -58.16 5.36
C ASP A 97 5.25 -58.55 6.21
N SER A 98 4.06 -58.38 5.61
CA SER A 98 2.74 -58.74 6.16
C SER A 98 2.65 -60.11 6.84
N LYS A 99 3.47 -61.09 6.44
CA LYS A 99 3.49 -62.43 7.05
C LYS A 99 3.91 -62.48 8.53
N PHE A 100 4.46 -61.39 9.06
CA PHE A 100 4.91 -61.30 10.46
C PHE A 100 3.90 -60.62 11.39
N GLU A 101 2.73 -60.17 10.88
CA GLU A 101 1.68 -59.42 11.60
C GLU A 101 1.17 -60.03 12.94
N PRO A 102 1.05 -61.36 13.11
CA PRO A 102 0.57 -61.95 14.36
C PRO A 102 1.56 -61.89 15.53
N TYR A 103 2.86 -61.69 15.25
CA TYR A 103 3.93 -61.80 16.25
C TYR A 103 4.29 -60.45 16.93
N TYR A 104 3.67 -59.35 16.50
CA TYR A 104 4.00 -57.99 17.01
C TYR A 104 3.46 -57.67 18.40
N THR A 105 2.55 -58.46 18.96
CA THR A 105 1.94 -58.20 20.28
C THR A 105 2.95 -58.14 21.43
N HIS A 106 4.21 -58.54 21.19
CA HIS A 106 5.32 -58.52 22.15
C HIS A 106 6.51 -57.63 21.74
N GLY A 107 6.37 -56.77 20.72
CA GLY A 107 7.42 -55.86 20.25
C GLY A 107 8.45 -56.51 19.31
N LEU A 108 9.26 -55.69 18.61
CA LEU A 108 10.21 -56.13 17.56
C LEU A 108 11.24 -57.17 18.02
N GLY A 109 11.61 -57.19 19.31
CA GLY A 109 12.53 -58.17 19.87
C GLY A 109 12.02 -59.61 19.84
N SER A 110 10.72 -59.82 19.58
CA SER A 110 10.10 -61.14 19.40
C SER A 110 10.09 -61.63 17.94
N LEU A 111 10.44 -60.76 16.99
CA LEU A 111 10.44 -61.09 15.56
C LEU A 111 11.74 -61.81 15.19
N LYS A 112 11.61 -63.09 14.85
CA LYS A 112 12.70 -63.88 14.28
C LYS A 112 12.77 -63.62 12.79
N PHE A 113 13.63 -62.70 12.39
CA PHE A 113 14.00 -62.54 10.99
C PHE A 113 14.87 -63.73 10.56
N SER A 114 14.82 -64.11 9.28
CA SER A 114 15.75 -65.09 8.72
C SER A 114 17.20 -64.69 9.03
N SER A 115 18.04 -65.68 9.35
CA SER A 115 19.42 -65.50 9.78
C SER A 115 20.17 -64.48 8.90
N GLY A 116 20.46 -63.30 9.45
CA GLY A 116 21.27 -62.27 8.79
C GLY A 116 20.51 -61.09 8.14
N SER A 117 19.18 -61.03 8.19
CA SER A 117 18.39 -59.92 7.62
C SER A 117 17.64 -59.14 8.69
N SER A 118 18.36 -58.40 9.54
CA SER A 118 17.74 -57.43 10.44
C SER A 118 17.08 -56.30 9.63
N PRO A 119 15.85 -55.85 9.96
CA PRO A 119 15.21 -54.78 9.23
C PRO A 119 16.02 -53.49 9.34
N VAL A 120 16.16 -52.81 8.21
CA VAL A 120 16.93 -51.57 8.08
C VAL A 120 15.95 -50.40 7.97
N VAL A 121 16.28 -49.27 8.58
CA VAL A 121 15.47 -48.05 8.50
C VAL A 121 15.27 -47.66 7.02
N SER A 122 14.01 -47.50 6.64
CA SER A 122 13.63 -46.95 5.33
C SER A 122 13.41 -45.44 5.38
N HIS A 123 12.79 -44.96 6.47
CA HIS A 123 12.45 -43.55 6.67
C HIS A 123 12.77 -43.11 8.09
N MET A 124 13.26 -41.89 8.23
CA MET A 124 13.47 -41.24 9.52
C MET A 124 12.80 -39.87 9.47
N SER A 125 12.06 -39.52 10.52
CA SER A 125 11.40 -38.21 10.62
C SER A 125 11.79 -37.53 11.92
N ILE A 126 12.29 -36.30 11.83
CA ILE A 126 12.58 -35.40 12.95
C ILE A 126 11.47 -34.37 13.00
N TYR A 127 10.87 -34.15 14.17
CA TYR A 127 9.73 -33.25 14.33
C TYR A 127 9.64 -32.69 15.75
N HIS A 128 8.82 -31.66 15.92
CA HIS A 128 8.48 -31.12 17.23
C HIS A 128 7.03 -31.49 17.58
N GLY A 129 6.86 -32.41 18.54
CA GLY A 129 5.56 -32.97 18.93
C GLY A 129 5.72 -34.32 19.63
N ASN A 130 4.61 -34.92 20.05
CA ASN A 130 4.61 -36.25 20.69
C ASN A 130 4.77 -37.38 19.66
N ASN A 131 4.19 -37.20 18.48
CA ASN A 131 4.22 -38.14 17.36
C ASN A 131 4.20 -37.35 16.04
N LEU A 132 4.36 -38.04 14.91
CA LEU A 132 4.42 -37.41 13.59
C LEU A 132 3.11 -36.70 13.21
N THR A 133 1.95 -37.22 13.64
CA THR A 133 0.64 -36.62 13.39
C THR A 133 0.41 -35.32 14.18
N ASP A 134 1.01 -35.20 15.37
CA ASP A 134 0.97 -34.02 16.23
C ASP A 134 2.11 -33.02 15.95
N ALA A 135 2.88 -33.24 14.88
CA ALA A 135 4.04 -32.43 14.55
C ALA A 135 3.63 -30.97 14.24
N LYS A 136 4.24 -30.04 14.97
CA LYS A 136 4.03 -28.59 14.83
C LYS A 136 5.37 -27.89 14.66
N ALA A 137 5.36 -26.69 14.10
CA ALA A 137 6.57 -25.89 14.06
C ALA A 137 7.03 -25.52 15.49
N PRO A 138 8.29 -25.78 15.87
CA PRO A 138 8.81 -25.44 17.20
C PRO A 138 8.77 -23.92 17.43
N PRO A 139 8.71 -23.43 18.68
CA PRO A 139 8.80 -21.98 18.94
C PRO A 139 10.12 -21.40 18.40
N LEU A 140 10.11 -20.13 17.97
CA LEU A 140 11.33 -19.46 17.53
C LEU A 140 12.35 -19.42 18.68
N PRO A 141 13.58 -19.94 18.48
CA PRO A 141 14.63 -19.82 19.48
C PRO A 141 14.94 -18.36 19.77
N LEU A 142 15.22 -18.02 21.04
CA LEU A 142 15.55 -16.64 21.43
C LEU A 142 16.76 -16.09 20.68
N GLN A 143 17.73 -16.96 20.37
CA GLN A 143 18.93 -16.59 19.61
C GLN A 143 18.61 -16.11 18.19
N CYS A 144 17.47 -16.48 17.63
CA CYS A 144 17.02 -16.04 16.31
C CYS A 144 16.46 -14.61 16.32
N PHE A 145 16.26 -14.00 17.50
CA PHE A 145 15.71 -12.65 17.57
C PHE A 145 16.75 -11.61 17.14
N HIS A 146 18.04 -11.86 17.42
CA HIS A 146 19.14 -10.96 17.06
C HIS A 146 18.90 -9.49 17.47
N GLY A 147 18.30 -9.28 18.65
CA GLY A 147 17.94 -7.95 19.15
C GLY A 147 16.73 -7.29 18.47
N ASN A 148 16.05 -7.98 17.53
CA ASN A 148 14.84 -7.49 16.88
C ASN A 148 13.58 -7.80 17.69
N CYS A 149 12.54 -7.02 17.44
CA CYS A 149 11.17 -7.30 17.89
C CYS A 149 10.40 -8.03 16.78
N PHE A 150 9.55 -8.97 17.18
CA PHE A 150 8.62 -9.69 16.30
C PHE A 150 7.18 -9.42 16.73
N ALA A 151 6.25 -9.40 15.79
CA ALA A 151 4.83 -9.31 16.11
C ALA A 151 4.27 -10.71 16.38
N GLU A 152 3.64 -10.90 17.54
CA GLU A 152 2.83 -12.09 17.83
C GLU A 152 1.40 -11.89 17.31
N SER A 153 0.87 -10.68 17.44
CA SER A 153 -0.37 -10.27 16.76
C SER A 153 -0.46 -8.75 16.68
N VAL A 154 -1.31 -8.26 15.77
CA VAL A 154 -1.62 -6.84 15.61
C VAL A 154 -3.12 -6.64 15.67
N GLU A 155 -3.60 -5.80 16.57
CA GLU A 155 -5.01 -5.43 16.65
C GLU A 155 -5.20 -4.04 16.05
N ILE A 156 -6.29 -3.87 15.29
CA ILE A 156 -6.65 -2.57 14.76
C ILE A 156 -7.39 -1.80 15.86
N ILE A 157 -6.87 -0.61 16.20
CA ILE A 157 -7.51 0.28 17.18
C ILE A 157 -8.60 1.04 16.43
N ASN A 158 -9.85 0.79 16.77
CA ASN A 158 -11.00 1.53 16.24
C ASN A 158 -11.78 2.24 17.36
N GLN A 159 -12.46 3.32 16.99
CA GLN A 159 -13.43 4.00 17.85
C GLN A 159 -14.53 4.56 16.97
N ASP A 160 -15.80 4.24 17.28
CA ASP A 160 -16.99 4.76 16.60
C ASP A 160 -16.99 4.62 15.06
N GLY A 161 -16.40 3.54 14.55
CA GLY A 161 -16.29 3.32 13.11
C GLY A 161 -15.02 3.91 12.47
N ASN A 162 -14.17 4.61 13.21
CA ASN A 162 -12.93 5.19 12.71
C ASN A 162 -11.70 4.38 13.14
N VAL A 163 -10.84 4.04 12.18
CA VAL A 163 -9.56 3.39 12.45
C VAL A 163 -8.57 4.44 12.93
N LEU A 164 -8.09 4.29 14.17
CA LEU A 164 -7.20 5.26 14.81
C LEU A 164 -5.73 4.84 14.73
N GLY A 165 -5.44 3.54 14.66
CA GLY A 165 -4.07 3.04 14.70
C GLY A 165 -3.96 1.53 14.85
N LEU A 166 -2.77 1.10 15.24
CA LEU A 166 -2.39 -0.30 15.46
C LEU A 166 -1.96 -0.51 16.91
N LYS A 167 -2.46 -1.57 17.51
CA LYS A 167 -1.96 -2.14 18.77
C LYS A 167 -1.12 -3.37 18.43
N CYS A 168 0.17 -3.30 18.70
CA CYS A 168 1.14 -4.34 18.40
C CYS A 168 1.48 -5.13 19.67
N PHE A 169 1.23 -6.44 19.66
CA PHE A 169 1.72 -7.37 20.67
C PHE A 169 3.08 -7.88 20.23
N LEU A 170 4.13 -7.28 20.80
CA LEU A 170 5.51 -7.51 20.41
C LEU A 170 6.18 -8.54 21.31
N VAL A 171 7.07 -9.31 20.71
CA VAL A 171 7.94 -10.25 21.39
C VAL A 171 9.38 -9.86 21.12
N ALA A 172 10.18 -9.76 22.18
CA ALA A 172 11.60 -9.52 22.08
C ALA A 172 12.38 -10.33 23.12
N GLU A 173 13.70 -10.38 22.93
CA GLU A 173 14.64 -10.86 23.91
C GLU A 173 14.90 -9.78 24.96
N GLY A 174 14.85 -10.14 26.25
CA GLY A 174 15.14 -9.20 27.33
C GLY A 174 15.62 -9.85 28.62
N PRO A 175 16.17 -9.07 29.56
CA PRO A 175 16.68 -9.60 30.81
C PRO A 175 15.54 -10.19 31.65
N GLY A 176 15.73 -11.40 32.18
CA GLY A 176 14.83 -12.00 33.16
C GLY A 176 14.92 -11.34 34.54
N PRO A 177 13.90 -11.49 35.42
CA PRO A 177 14.03 -11.08 36.82
C PRO A 177 15.05 -11.99 37.52
N GLY A 178 16.28 -11.53 37.69
CA GLY A 178 17.36 -12.27 38.34
C GLY A 178 18.72 -11.59 38.24
N LYS A 179 19.70 -12.02 39.06
CA LYS A 179 21.08 -11.49 39.09
C LYS A 179 21.98 -12.04 37.97
N ILE A 180 21.44 -12.80 37.02
CA ILE A 180 22.19 -13.42 35.91
C ILE A 180 21.59 -12.93 34.58
N LEU A 181 22.45 -12.69 33.59
CA LEU A 181 22.16 -12.39 32.18
C LEU A 181 21.44 -13.55 31.45
N GLU A 182 20.42 -14.16 32.06
CA GLU A 182 19.52 -15.06 31.37
C GLU A 182 18.54 -14.24 30.53
N LEU A 183 18.74 -14.30 29.22
CA LEU A 183 17.85 -13.72 28.24
C LEU A 183 16.57 -14.57 28.19
N ARG A 184 15.41 -13.91 28.28
CA ARG A 184 14.09 -14.56 28.25
C ARG A 184 13.19 -13.90 27.21
N ARG A 185 12.23 -14.68 26.72
CA ARG A 185 11.13 -14.16 25.90
C ARG A 185 10.34 -13.14 26.73
N ARG A 186 10.21 -11.92 26.22
CA ARG A 186 9.35 -10.88 26.78
C ARG A 186 8.26 -10.56 25.76
N THR A 187 7.03 -10.47 26.23
CA THR A 187 5.90 -9.97 25.45
C THR A 187 5.44 -8.64 26.03
N PHE A 188 5.17 -7.66 25.19
CA PHE A 188 4.71 -6.33 25.60
C PHE A 188 3.85 -5.67 24.51
N GLU A 189 3.02 -4.73 24.92
CA GLU A 189 2.09 -4.01 24.05
C GLU A 189 2.63 -2.62 23.68
N ARG A 190 2.48 -2.24 22.42
CA ARG A 190 2.80 -0.91 21.90
C ARG A 190 1.75 -0.45 20.92
N ASN A 191 1.38 0.83 21.00
CA ASN A 191 0.42 1.42 20.09
C ASN A 191 1.16 2.35 19.12
N VAL A 192 0.70 2.37 17.88
CA VAL A 192 1.11 3.36 16.87
C VAL A 192 -0.15 3.91 16.23
N MET A 193 -0.33 5.22 16.31
CA MET A 193 -1.53 5.91 15.88
C MET A 193 -1.30 6.61 14.55
N PHE A 194 -2.37 6.87 13.81
CA PHE A 194 -2.31 7.89 12.78
C PHE A 194 -1.98 9.25 13.39
N GLY A 195 -1.17 10.03 12.70
CA GLY A 195 -0.68 11.32 13.22
C GLY A 195 0.57 11.22 14.10
N ASP A 196 1.04 10.02 14.46
CA ASP A 196 2.30 9.87 15.21
C ASP A 196 3.49 10.39 14.40
N SER A 197 4.46 11.01 15.07
CA SER A 197 5.72 11.41 14.43
C SER A 197 6.65 10.21 14.24
N CYS A 198 7.71 10.39 13.43
CA CYS A 198 8.76 9.38 13.31
C CYS A 198 9.37 8.99 14.68
N GLN A 199 9.53 9.96 15.58
CA GLN A 199 10.09 9.77 16.91
C GLN A 199 9.16 8.90 17.77
N ASP A 200 7.85 9.13 17.68
CA ASP A 200 6.85 8.34 18.41
C ASP A 200 6.87 6.89 17.95
N VAL A 201 6.91 6.66 16.63
CA VAL A 201 7.01 5.31 16.04
C VAL A 201 8.31 4.62 16.42
N LEU A 202 9.45 5.32 16.35
CA LEU A 202 10.76 4.77 16.75
C LEU A 202 10.80 4.43 18.25
N SER A 203 10.19 5.25 19.10
CA SER A 203 10.11 4.98 20.54
C SER A 203 9.23 3.78 20.87
N SER A 204 8.20 3.53 20.06
CA SER A 204 7.24 2.46 20.25
C SER A 204 7.72 1.13 19.68
N LEU A 205 8.20 1.12 18.43
CA LEU A 205 8.53 -0.11 17.70
C LEU A 205 10.05 -0.34 17.53
N GLY A 206 10.88 0.65 17.83
CA GLY A 206 12.31 0.61 17.53
C GLY A 206 12.63 1.00 16.08
N SER A 207 13.89 0.80 15.68
CA SER A 207 14.37 1.16 14.33
C SER A 207 13.73 0.28 13.26
N PRO A 208 13.27 0.85 12.13
CA PRO A 208 12.79 0.07 11.01
C PRO A 208 13.91 -0.75 10.37
N CYS A 209 13.55 -1.88 9.75
CA CYS A 209 14.51 -2.70 9.01
C CYS A 209 15.01 -1.99 7.75
N LYS A 210 14.15 -1.16 7.14
CA LYS A 210 14.48 -0.35 5.97
C LYS A 210 13.64 0.92 5.94
N VAL A 211 14.22 1.98 5.38
CA VAL A 211 13.50 3.20 5.00
C VAL A 211 13.45 3.27 3.48
N PHE A 212 12.26 3.51 2.92
CA PHE A 212 12.06 3.63 1.47
C PHE A 212 11.33 4.93 1.13
N TYR A 213 11.93 5.76 0.29
CA TYR A 213 11.32 6.98 -0.21
C TYR A 213 10.52 6.67 -1.47
N LYS A 214 9.23 7.03 -1.50
CA LYS A 214 8.35 6.84 -2.65
C LYS A 214 8.94 7.60 -3.84
N ALA A 215 9.33 6.90 -4.90
CA ALA A 215 9.63 7.55 -6.17
C ALA A 215 8.35 8.22 -6.70
N GLU A 216 8.48 9.26 -7.54
CA GLU A 216 7.35 10.04 -8.08
C GLU A 216 6.13 9.18 -8.42
N ASP A 217 4.95 9.69 -8.06
CA ASP A 217 3.71 8.96 -8.21
C ASP A 217 3.52 8.48 -9.64
N LYS A 218 3.65 7.17 -9.87
CA LYS A 218 3.56 6.56 -11.19
C LYS A 218 2.18 6.72 -11.84
N MET A 219 1.15 7.08 -11.08
CA MET A 219 -0.17 7.42 -11.62
C MET A 219 -0.27 8.88 -12.09
N ARG A 220 0.67 9.77 -11.71
CA ARG A 220 0.74 11.16 -12.24
C ARG A 220 0.93 11.19 -13.76
N ILE A 221 1.44 10.13 -14.39
CA ILE A 221 1.60 10.07 -15.86
C ILE A 221 0.25 10.04 -16.60
N HIS A 222 -0.81 9.59 -15.93
CA HIS A 222 -2.18 9.59 -16.44
C HIS A 222 -2.94 10.87 -16.09
N SER A 223 -2.33 11.77 -15.32
CA SER A 223 -2.86 13.12 -15.10
C SER A 223 -2.85 13.87 -16.43
N PRO A 224 -3.97 14.46 -16.88
CA PRO A 224 -4.02 15.26 -18.11
C PRO A 224 -3.26 16.59 -18.02
N SER A 225 -2.63 16.89 -16.87
CA SER A 225 -1.92 18.15 -16.62
C SER A 225 -0.56 18.27 -17.34
N PRO A 226 -0.18 19.46 -17.86
CA PRO A 226 1.13 19.72 -18.46
C PRO A 226 2.31 19.67 -17.48
N HIS A 227 2.07 19.59 -16.17
CA HIS A 227 3.12 19.54 -15.12
C HIS A 227 3.84 18.17 -15.02
N LYS A 228 3.95 17.43 -16.13
CA LYS A 228 4.58 16.10 -16.25
C LYS A 228 6.06 16.04 -15.80
N LEU A 229 6.69 17.18 -15.52
CA LEU A 229 8.13 17.31 -15.27
C LEU A 229 8.51 18.04 -13.96
N ALA A 230 7.54 18.49 -13.16
CA ALA A 230 7.87 19.11 -11.87
C ALA A 230 8.24 18.02 -10.85
N GLN A 231 9.54 17.89 -10.57
CA GLN A 231 10.07 17.00 -9.53
C GLN A 231 9.42 17.31 -8.18
N SER A 232 8.92 16.27 -7.50
CA SER A 232 8.45 16.42 -6.14
C SER A 232 9.62 16.82 -5.23
N LYS A 233 9.57 18.01 -4.60
CA LYS A 233 10.64 18.49 -3.71
C LYS A 233 10.82 17.62 -2.46
N SER A 234 9.77 16.92 -2.05
CA SER A 234 9.78 15.93 -0.98
C SER A 234 8.93 14.72 -1.38
N SER A 235 9.31 13.54 -0.92
CA SER A 235 8.60 12.31 -1.22
C SER A 235 8.23 11.62 0.08
N ASP A 236 7.00 11.10 0.15
CA ASP A 236 6.57 10.30 1.29
C ASP A 236 7.53 9.14 1.46
N TYR A 237 7.69 8.67 2.69
CA TYR A 237 8.64 7.61 2.98
C TYR A 237 8.04 6.58 3.92
N PHE A 238 8.47 5.35 3.71
CA PHE A 238 8.05 4.19 4.47
C PHE A 238 9.11 3.83 5.49
N PHE A 239 8.65 3.49 6.69
CA PHE A 239 9.38 2.62 7.60
C PHE A 239 8.87 1.20 7.37
N ASN A 240 9.78 0.32 6.94
CA ASN A 240 9.48 -1.09 6.69
C ASN A 240 9.93 -1.92 7.90
N TYR A 241 8.98 -2.55 8.58
CA TYR A 241 9.22 -3.45 9.70
C TYR A 241 9.00 -4.89 9.26
N PHE A 242 9.99 -5.47 8.58
CA PHE A 242 9.91 -6.82 8.00
C PHE A 242 9.59 -7.89 9.05
N THR A 243 10.14 -7.78 10.27
CA THR A 243 9.88 -8.73 11.37
C THR A 243 8.49 -8.60 11.99
N LEU A 244 7.80 -7.48 11.74
CA LEU A 244 6.44 -7.24 12.21
C LEU A 244 5.40 -7.49 11.12
N GLY A 245 5.82 -7.55 9.85
CA GLY A 245 4.91 -7.63 8.71
C GLY A 245 4.16 -6.32 8.43
N ILE A 246 4.73 -5.17 8.82
CA ILE A 246 4.08 -3.85 8.76
C ILE A 246 4.95 -2.87 7.97
N ASP A 247 4.34 -2.09 7.08
CA ASP A 247 4.91 -0.83 6.60
C ASP A 247 4.11 0.35 7.13
N ILE A 248 4.82 1.43 7.48
CA ILE A 248 4.24 2.67 7.98
C ILE A 248 4.67 3.80 7.04
N LEU A 249 3.70 4.47 6.42
CA LEU A 249 3.95 5.62 5.54
C LEU A 249 3.85 6.91 6.33
N PHE A 250 4.86 7.75 6.15
CA PHE A 250 4.90 9.10 6.67
C PHE A 250 4.67 10.11 5.56
N ASP A 251 3.93 11.17 5.89
CA ASP A 251 3.79 12.32 5.02
C ASP A 251 5.13 13.04 4.85
N ALA A 252 5.47 13.40 3.62
CA ALA A 252 6.72 14.10 3.33
C ALA A 252 6.78 15.53 3.88
N TYR A 253 5.64 16.14 4.21
CA TYR A 253 5.56 17.52 4.69
C TYR A 253 5.38 17.57 6.21
N SER A 254 4.41 16.83 6.75
CA SER A 254 4.16 16.82 8.19
C SER A 254 5.03 15.84 8.97
N HIS A 255 5.65 14.86 8.30
CA HIS A 255 6.40 13.76 8.92
C HIS A 255 5.57 12.91 9.89
N LEU A 256 4.25 12.91 9.71
CA LEU A 256 3.30 12.16 10.52
C LEU A 256 2.81 10.91 9.80
N VAL A 257 2.48 9.87 10.58
CA VAL A 257 1.91 8.62 10.07
C VAL A 257 0.57 8.89 9.39
N LYS A 258 0.42 8.42 8.15
CA LYS A 258 -0.82 8.58 7.38
C LYS A 258 -1.39 7.28 6.80
N LYS A 259 -0.58 6.22 6.75
CA LYS A 259 -1.00 4.92 6.20
C LYS A 259 -0.24 3.77 6.84
N PHE A 260 -0.95 2.68 7.10
CA PHE A 260 -0.40 1.40 7.51
C PHE A 260 -0.61 0.36 6.41
N ILE A 261 0.36 -0.53 6.19
CA ILE A 261 0.22 -1.68 5.30
C ILE A 261 0.56 -2.94 6.11
N LEU A 262 -0.39 -3.87 6.19
CA LEU A 262 -0.26 -5.14 6.88
C LEU A 262 -0.08 -6.24 5.85
N HIS A 263 1.06 -6.96 5.91
CA HIS A 263 1.41 -8.01 4.96
C HIS A 263 1.07 -9.39 5.51
N THR A 264 0.35 -10.20 4.74
CA THR A 264 -0.03 -11.57 5.16
C THR A 264 1.06 -12.60 4.87
N ASN A 265 2.12 -12.20 4.15
CA ASN A 265 3.22 -13.06 3.69
C ASN A 265 2.68 -14.33 2.98
N PHE A 266 1.71 -14.17 2.09
CA PHE A 266 1.03 -15.31 1.49
C PHE A 266 1.92 -16.05 0.45
N PRO A 267 2.00 -17.39 0.45
CA PRO A 267 2.80 -18.12 -0.54
C PRO A 267 2.28 -17.89 -1.96
N GLY A 268 3.19 -17.59 -2.88
CA GLY A 268 2.84 -17.22 -4.26
C GLY A 268 2.55 -15.72 -4.42
N HIS A 269 2.78 -14.89 -3.41
CA HIS A 269 2.84 -13.44 -3.59
C HIS A 269 4.26 -12.98 -3.92
N TYR A 270 4.41 -11.88 -4.65
CA TYR A 270 5.72 -11.33 -5.02
C TYR A 270 6.60 -11.00 -3.81
N ASN A 271 6.01 -10.56 -2.70
CA ASN A 271 6.74 -10.23 -1.47
C ASN A 271 6.93 -11.44 -0.53
N PHE A 272 6.62 -12.65 -0.97
CA PHE A 272 6.74 -13.83 -0.14
C PHE A 272 8.17 -14.00 0.41
N ASN A 273 8.28 -14.27 1.72
CA ASN A 273 9.53 -14.40 2.47
C ASN A 273 10.35 -13.10 2.63
N MET A 274 9.83 -11.95 2.19
CA MET A 274 10.42 -10.64 2.52
C MET A 274 9.91 -10.12 3.86
N TYR A 275 8.65 -10.42 4.21
CA TYR A 275 8.01 -10.01 5.45
C TYR A 275 7.66 -11.23 6.29
N GLN A 276 7.76 -11.10 7.62
CA GLN A 276 7.05 -12.00 8.53
C GLN A 276 5.55 -11.79 8.34
N ARG A 277 4.74 -12.85 8.47
CA ARG A 277 3.29 -12.72 8.44
C ARG A 277 2.81 -11.82 9.59
N CYS A 278 2.04 -10.79 9.25
CA CYS A 278 1.30 -10.01 10.22
C CYS A 278 0.00 -10.76 10.60
N GLU A 279 -0.03 -11.31 11.82
CA GLU A 279 -1.22 -11.96 12.39
C GLU A 279 -2.18 -10.89 12.94
N PHE A 280 -2.88 -10.19 12.04
CA PHE A 280 -3.79 -9.12 12.43
C PHE A 280 -5.20 -9.63 12.77
N LYS A 281 -5.84 -8.97 13.74
CA LYS A 281 -7.24 -9.22 14.13
C LYS A 281 -8.06 -7.94 13.98
N TRP A 282 -9.28 -8.11 13.48
CA TRP A 282 -10.22 -7.01 13.28
C TRP A 282 -11.66 -7.49 13.53
N ASP A 283 -12.11 -7.30 14.76
CA ASP A 283 -13.43 -7.80 15.19
C ASP A 283 -14.59 -7.03 14.53
N SER A 284 -14.42 -5.75 14.24
CA SER A 284 -15.41 -4.87 13.60
C SER A 284 -15.34 -4.84 12.08
N VAL A 285 -14.55 -5.69 11.41
CA VAL A 285 -14.36 -5.63 9.95
C VAL A 285 -15.68 -5.70 9.18
N GLN A 286 -16.67 -6.42 9.72
CA GLN A 286 -17.99 -6.60 9.11
C GLN A 286 -18.76 -5.29 8.93
N ASP A 287 -18.56 -4.32 9.82
CA ASP A 287 -19.21 -3.01 9.77
C ASP A 287 -18.76 -2.18 8.55
N TYR A 288 -17.63 -2.57 7.95
CA TYR A 288 -17.02 -1.91 6.80
C TYR A 288 -17.21 -2.68 5.48
N LEU A 289 -17.79 -3.89 5.52
CA LEU A 289 -18.01 -4.73 4.34
C LEU A 289 -19.18 -4.21 3.48
N GLY A 290 -18.90 -3.26 2.59
CA GLY A 290 -19.77 -2.86 1.48
C GLY A 290 -19.41 -3.57 0.16
N LYS A 291 -20.25 -3.43 -0.88
CA LYS A 291 -19.83 -3.79 -2.25
C LYS A 291 -18.80 -2.76 -2.73
N PRO A 292 -17.67 -3.18 -3.36
CA PRO A 292 -16.73 -2.23 -3.94
C PRO A 292 -17.45 -1.36 -4.98
N VAL A 293 -17.37 -0.04 -4.82
CA VAL A 293 -18.05 0.95 -5.68
C VAL A 293 -17.33 1.11 -7.02
N GLU A 294 -16.05 0.73 -7.08
CA GLU A 294 -15.17 0.92 -8.24
C GLU A 294 -14.56 -0.41 -8.72
N ALA A 295 -14.18 -0.45 -10.00
CA ALA A 295 -13.42 -1.57 -10.55
C ALA A 295 -12.03 -1.66 -9.89
N PRO A 296 -11.54 -2.88 -9.56
CA PRO A 296 -10.26 -3.03 -8.88
C PRO A 296 -9.10 -2.57 -9.75
N VAL A 297 -8.10 -1.97 -9.11
CA VAL A 297 -6.83 -1.64 -9.78
C VAL A 297 -6.00 -2.91 -9.92
N VAL A 298 -5.55 -3.21 -11.15
CA VAL A 298 -4.66 -4.35 -11.40
C VAL A 298 -3.22 -3.92 -11.10
N LEU A 299 -2.63 -4.51 -10.07
CA LEU A 299 -1.24 -4.26 -9.70
C LEU A 299 -0.32 -5.27 -10.40
N ASN A 300 0.41 -4.80 -11.40
CA ASN A 300 1.43 -5.60 -12.07
C ASN A 300 2.84 -5.19 -11.64
N ARG A 301 3.54 -6.10 -10.96
CA ARG A 301 4.90 -5.89 -10.45
C ARG A 301 5.94 -6.37 -11.47
N SER A 302 5.92 -5.80 -12.67
CA SER A 302 6.99 -5.99 -13.66
C SER A 302 8.07 -4.93 -13.44
N SER A 303 9.26 -5.31 -12.98
CA SER A 303 10.40 -4.40 -12.88
C SER A 303 10.96 -4.10 -14.27
N SER A 304 11.57 -2.92 -14.46
CA SER A 304 12.22 -2.49 -15.69
C SER A 304 13.59 -3.18 -15.95
N THR A 305 13.95 -4.19 -15.16
CA THR A 305 15.20 -4.95 -15.31
C THR A 305 14.96 -6.44 -15.01
N ASN A 306 14.59 -7.23 -16.02
CA ASN A 306 14.68 -8.70 -16.09
C ASN A 306 14.11 -9.56 -14.94
N THR A 307 13.27 -9.04 -14.03
CA THR A 307 12.53 -9.87 -13.05
C THR A 307 11.04 -9.83 -13.38
N THR A 308 10.60 -10.71 -14.28
CA THR A 308 9.17 -10.96 -14.48
C THR A 308 8.61 -11.60 -13.21
N ASN A 309 7.62 -10.96 -12.57
CA ASN A 309 6.91 -11.54 -11.44
C ASN A 309 6.28 -12.88 -11.87
N PRO A 310 6.76 -14.02 -11.33
CA PRO A 310 6.33 -15.34 -11.79
C PRO A 310 4.91 -15.69 -11.32
N PHE A 311 4.35 -14.92 -10.39
CA PHE A 311 3.06 -15.19 -9.75
C PHE A 311 1.89 -14.39 -10.34
N GLY A 312 2.13 -13.58 -11.36
CA GLY A 312 1.10 -12.76 -11.99
C GLY A 312 0.67 -11.53 -11.17
N SER A 313 -0.34 -10.82 -11.67
CA SER A 313 -0.86 -9.59 -11.06
C SER A 313 -1.77 -9.85 -9.87
N THR A 314 -1.85 -8.87 -8.97
CA THR A 314 -2.85 -8.83 -7.89
C THR A 314 -3.91 -7.76 -8.18
N PHE A 315 -5.04 -7.83 -7.47
CA PHE A 315 -6.17 -6.91 -7.61
C PHE A 315 -6.34 -6.11 -6.34
N CYS A 316 -6.27 -4.79 -6.43
CA CYS A 316 -6.48 -3.89 -5.29
C CYS A 316 -7.92 -3.38 -5.30
N TYR A 317 -8.68 -3.75 -4.28
CA TYR A 317 -10.05 -3.28 -4.05
C TYR A 317 -10.03 -2.16 -3.02
N ASN A 318 -10.53 -0.99 -3.40
CA ASN A 318 -10.70 0.13 -2.49
C ASN A 318 -12.08 0.02 -1.82
N LEU A 319 -12.11 0.08 -0.49
CA LEU A 319 -13.33 0.05 0.30
C LEU A 319 -13.18 1.03 1.45
N GLN A 320 -13.86 2.19 1.34
CA GLN A 320 -13.78 3.29 2.30
C GLN A 320 -12.31 3.73 2.53
N HIS A 321 -11.77 3.55 3.75
CA HIS A 321 -10.41 3.92 4.13
C HIS A 321 -9.42 2.74 4.06
N MET A 322 -9.78 1.70 3.30
CA MET A 322 -8.98 0.49 3.19
C MET A 322 -8.72 0.11 1.75
N ILE A 323 -7.54 -0.49 1.52
CA ILE A 323 -7.26 -1.20 0.28
C ILE A 323 -6.97 -2.65 0.61
N PHE A 324 -7.69 -3.55 -0.05
CA PHE A 324 -7.46 -4.98 0.00
C PHE A 324 -6.73 -5.43 -1.26
N GLU A 325 -5.47 -5.85 -1.12
CA GLU A 325 -4.74 -6.51 -2.22
C GLU A 325 -5.10 -7.99 -2.23
N VAL A 326 -5.80 -8.44 -3.25
CA VAL A 326 -6.31 -9.80 -3.41
C VAL A 326 -5.55 -10.51 -4.54
N MET A 327 -5.11 -11.73 -4.27
CA MET A 327 -4.44 -12.60 -5.24
C MET A 327 -5.45 -13.32 -6.14
N ALA A 328 -5.00 -13.91 -7.24
CA ALA A 328 -5.86 -14.67 -8.17
C ALA A 328 -6.61 -15.85 -7.52
N ASN A 329 -6.10 -16.37 -6.40
CA ASN A 329 -6.73 -17.43 -5.60
C ASN A 329 -7.65 -16.89 -4.48
N ASN A 330 -8.07 -15.62 -4.55
CA ASN A 330 -8.96 -14.94 -3.60
C ASN A 330 -8.42 -14.76 -2.17
N HIS A 331 -7.12 -14.99 -1.95
CA HIS A 331 -6.50 -14.70 -0.65
C HIS A 331 -5.97 -13.26 -0.59
N LEU A 332 -5.97 -12.69 0.60
CA LEU A 332 -5.41 -11.36 0.85
C LEU A 332 -3.89 -11.43 0.92
N ALA A 333 -3.23 -10.63 0.10
CA ALA A 333 -1.79 -10.43 0.16
C ALA A 333 -1.41 -9.31 1.15
N SER A 334 -2.20 -8.24 1.16
CA SER A 334 -2.02 -7.14 2.09
C SER A 334 -3.32 -6.39 2.34
N VAL A 335 -3.39 -5.73 3.50
CA VAL A 335 -4.45 -4.79 3.85
C VAL A 335 -3.79 -3.45 4.16
N THR A 336 -4.23 -2.41 3.46
CA THR A 336 -3.77 -1.04 3.69
C THR A 336 -4.84 -0.28 4.45
N LEU A 337 -4.47 0.38 5.54
CA LEU A 337 -5.34 1.29 6.30
C LEU A 337 -4.90 2.72 6.03
N LYS A 338 -5.84 3.58 5.66
CA LYS A 338 -5.60 5.00 5.40
C LYS A 338 -6.26 5.83 6.51
N LEU A 339 -5.64 6.95 6.86
CA LEU A 339 -6.29 7.95 7.70
C LEU A 339 -7.55 8.47 7.00
N GLU A 340 -8.62 8.76 7.74
CA GLU A 340 -9.87 9.30 7.20
C GLU A 340 -9.65 10.62 6.43
N SER A 341 -8.60 11.37 6.79
CA SER A 341 -8.16 12.58 6.08
C SER A 341 -7.30 12.33 4.83
N GLU A 342 -6.81 11.09 4.60
CA GLU A 342 -6.31 10.63 3.30
C GLU A 342 -7.48 10.19 2.42
N VAL A 343 -8.44 11.07 2.22
CA VAL A 343 -9.01 11.11 0.88
C VAL A 343 -7.87 11.55 -0.04
N GLU A 344 -7.40 10.66 -0.90
CA GLU A 344 -6.92 11.09 -2.21
C GLU A 344 -8.04 11.97 -2.78
N GLY A 345 -7.93 13.29 -2.57
CA GLY A 345 -8.90 14.33 -2.92
C GLY A 345 -10.35 13.88 -3.01
N ASN A 346 -11.12 13.96 -1.91
CA ASN A 346 -12.58 13.92 -1.89
C ASN A 346 -13.22 13.09 -3.05
N CYS A 347 -13.18 11.75 -3.01
CA CYS A 347 -14.33 11.00 -3.53
C CYS A 347 -15.43 11.11 -2.46
N GLN A 348 -15.97 12.32 -2.31
CA GLN A 348 -17.33 12.46 -1.81
C GLN A 348 -18.19 11.56 -2.69
N GLN A 349 -19.19 10.87 -2.11
CA GLN A 349 -20.23 10.22 -2.90
C GLN A 349 -20.51 11.11 -4.09
N SER A 350 -20.25 10.59 -5.29
CA SER A 350 -20.26 11.44 -6.47
C SER A 350 -21.61 12.11 -6.47
N PRO A 351 -21.70 13.45 -6.45
CA PRO A 351 -23.00 14.12 -6.44
C PRO A 351 -23.88 13.71 -7.63
N CYS A 352 -23.29 13.02 -8.61
CA CYS A 352 -23.92 12.39 -9.76
C CYS A 352 -24.57 11.01 -9.53
N GLU A 353 -24.35 10.34 -8.40
CA GLU A 353 -24.98 9.05 -8.09
C GLU A 353 -26.52 9.13 -8.12
N ASN A 354 -27.09 10.26 -7.68
CA ASN A 354 -28.53 10.49 -7.65
C ASN A 354 -29.11 11.09 -8.95
N LYS A 355 -28.33 11.11 -10.04
CA LYS A 355 -28.72 11.72 -11.33
C LYS A 355 -29.39 13.11 -11.16
N PRO A 356 -28.71 14.08 -10.52
CA PRO A 356 -29.30 15.37 -10.19
C PRO A 356 -29.61 16.25 -11.42
N CYS A 357 -29.09 15.87 -12.59
CA CYS A 357 -29.23 16.60 -13.84
C CYS A 357 -30.57 16.34 -14.52
N LYS A 358 -31.36 17.41 -14.70
CA LYS A 358 -32.63 17.38 -15.44
C LYS A 358 -32.37 17.29 -16.95
N GLN A 359 -33.34 16.77 -17.71
CA GLN A 359 -33.34 16.72 -19.18
C GLN A 359 -32.22 15.89 -19.83
N GLY A 360 -31.74 14.84 -19.15
CA GLY A 360 -30.77 13.89 -19.73
C GLY A 360 -29.33 14.39 -19.78
N GLY A 361 -28.98 15.43 -19.01
CA GLY A 361 -27.59 15.88 -18.88
C GLY A 361 -26.70 14.86 -18.17
N THR A 362 -25.48 14.68 -18.68
CA THR A 362 -24.38 13.95 -18.05
C THR A 362 -23.92 14.72 -16.83
N CYS A 363 -24.01 14.09 -15.66
CA CYS A 363 -23.50 14.68 -14.43
C CYS A 363 -22.01 14.40 -14.30
N ASN A 364 -21.22 15.44 -14.07
CA ASN A 364 -19.79 15.35 -13.84
C ASN A 364 -19.44 15.86 -12.43
N PRO A 365 -18.82 15.03 -11.57
CA PRO A 365 -18.43 15.42 -10.23
C PRO A 365 -17.21 16.38 -10.25
N LEU A 366 -17.20 17.38 -9.38
CA LEU A 366 -16.07 18.29 -9.19
C LEU A 366 -15.11 17.71 -8.14
N TYR A 367 -14.06 17.00 -8.60
CA TYR A 367 -13.05 16.38 -7.72
C TYR A 367 -12.45 17.39 -6.73
N GLY A 368 -12.51 17.07 -5.43
CA GLY A 368 -12.08 17.95 -4.34
C GLY A 368 -13.21 18.76 -3.66
N SER A 369 -14.48 18.63 -4.09
CA SER A 369 -15.64 19.32 -3.49
C SER A 369 -16.93 18.48 -3.56
N ASN A 370 -18.01 18.92 -2.89
CA ASN A 370 -19.31 18.23 -2.86
C ASN A 370 -20.20 18.64 -4.06
N GLY A 371 -19.60 19.34 -5.04
CA GLY A 371 -20.28 19.92 -6.18
C GLY A 371 -20.30 19.00 -7.39
N PHE A 372 -21.31 19.17 -8.23
CA PHE A 372 -21.41 18.58 -9.56
C PHE A 372 -21.70 19.68 -10.57
N TYR A 373 -21.37 19.45 -11.83
CA TYR A 373 -21.96 20.19 -12.93
C TYR A 373 -22.66 19.23 -13.89
N CYS A 374 -23.73 19.72 -14.50
CA CYS A 374 -24.47 18.97 -15.50
C CYS A 374 -23.99 19.38 -16.88
N GLU A 375 -23.17 18.54 -17.52
CA GLU A 375 -23.00 18.59 -18.96
C GLU A 375 -24.35 18.26 -19.59
N ARG A 376 -24.97 19.21 -20.28
CA ARG A 376 -26.04 18.83 -21.18
C ARG A 376 -25.42 17.94 -22.25
N SER A 377 -25.95 16.71 -22.44
CA SER A 377 -25.64 15.95 -23.65
C SER A 377 -25.80 16.88 -24.86
N PRO A 378 -24.88 16.78 -25.82
CA PRO A 378 -24.17 17.91 -26.37
C PRO A 378 -25.10 18.85 -27.13
N GLY A 379 -25.41 19.99 -26.50
CA GLY A 379 -25.37 21.27 -27.20
C GLY A 379 -23.91 21.66 -27.33
N SER A 380 -23.21 20.96 -28.23
CA SER A 380 -21.77 20.94 -28.47
C SER A 380 -21.03 22.25 -28.17
N ILE A 381 -20.07 22.22 -27.23
CA ILE A 381 -18.76 22.78 -27.58
C ILE A 381 -18.21 21.77 -28.59
N VAL A 382 -18.31 22.12 -29.86
CA VAL A 382 -17.93 21.26 -30.97
C VAL A 382 -16.50 20.76 -30.73
N GLN A 383 -16.29 19.45 -30.83
CA GLN A 383 -14.95 18.89 -31.03
C GLN A 383 -14.34 19.61 -32.25
N GLY A 384 -13.52 20.63 -32.00
CA GLY A 384 -13.03 21.57 -33.02
C GLY A 384 -12.98 23.05 -32.60
N ALA A 385 -13.59 23.47 -31.49
CA ALA A 385 -13.52 24.86 -31.03
C ALA A 385 -12.10 25.22 -30.56
N SER A 386 -11.43 26.13 -31.28
CA SER A 386 -10.04 26.50 -31.04
C SER A 386 -9.95 27.77 -30.20
N TRP A 387 -9.12 27.74 -29.15
CA TRP A 387 -8.79 28.93 -28.37
C TRP A 387 -8.08 29.96 -29.23
N SER A 388 -8.63 31.17 -29.31
CA SER A 388 -8.02 32.27 -30.03
C SER A 388 -7.21 33.13 -29.07
N LYS A 389 -5.87 33.16 -29.25
CA LYS A 389 -5.00 34.05 -28.49
C LYS A 389 -5.28 35.49 -28.90
N LEU A 390 -5.45 36.39 -27.93
CA LEU A 390 -5.86 37.78 -28.18
C LEU A 390 -4.68 38.76 -28.14
N ASN A 391 -3.64 38.46 -27.38
CA ASN A 391 -2.50 39.34 -27.18
C ASN A 391 -1.24 38.83 -27.94
N THR A 392 -0.50 39.75 -28.53
CA THR A 392 0.84 39.50 -29.11
C THR A 392 1.91 39.54 -28.03
N ASP A 393 1.95 40.66 -27.30
CA ASP A 393 2.81 40.90 -26.14
C ASP A 393 2.09 40.50 -24.84
N GLU A 394 2.84 40.18 -23.79
CA GLU A 394 2.25 39.82 -22.50
C GLU A 394 1.41 40.96 -21.91
N VAL A 395 0.28 40.59 -21.29
CA VAL A 395 -0.62 41.54 -20.62
C VAL A 395 -0.31 41.49 -19.14
N CYS A 396 0.19 42.60 -18.58
CA CYS A 396 0.60 42.67 -17.19
C CYS A 396 -0.34 43.54 -16.36
N PHE A 397 -0.77 43.04 -15.20
CA PHE A 397 -1.61 43.77 -14.24
C PHE A 397 -0.96 43.75 -12.86
N GLY A 398 -1.04 44.87 -12.15
CA GLY A 398 -0.56 45.04 -10.78
C GLY A 398 -1.70 45.01 -9.76
N ALA A 399 -1.31 45.17 -8.51
CA ALA A 399 -2.22 45.07 -7.36
C ALA A 399 -2.60 46.41 -6.73
N LYS A 400 -2.17 47.55 -7.30
CA LYS A 400 -2.47 48.90 -6.80
C LYS A 400 -2.32 50.01 -7.85
N ASN A 401 -2.78 51.22 -7.52
CA ASN A 401 -2.53 52.45 -8.30
C ASN A 401 -3.13 52.43 -9.72
N ASN A 402 -4.27 51.78 -9.91
CA ASN A 402 -4.94 51.61 -11.19
C ASN A 402 -4.05 50.95 -12.26
N THR A 403 -3.27 49.92 -11.87
CA THR A 403 -2.31 49.24 -12.76
C THR A 403 -2.90 48.02 -13.46
N TYR A 404 -3.98 48.22 -14.21
CA TYR A 404 -4.60 47.15 -14.98
C TYR A 404 -3.80 46.75 -16.23
N GLY A 405 -3.97 45.50 -16.67
CA GLY A 405 -3.47 45.03 -17.95
C GLY A 405 -4.57 45.07 -19.00
N ASN A 406 -4.39 45.78 -20.11
CA ASN A 406 -5.39 45.85 -21.18
C ASN A 406 -5.06 44.90 -22.34
N PHE A 407 -6.11 44.52 -23.07
CA PHE A 407 -6.00 43.75 -24.31
C PHE A 407 -7.20 44.06 -25.21
N THR A 408 -7.05 43.82 -26.51
CA THR A 408 -8.11 44.07 -27.48
C THR A 408 -8.60 42.78 -28.12
N MET A 409 -9.87 42.76 -28.49
CA MET A 409 -10.46 41.66 -29.26
C MET A 409 -9.89 41.66 -30.68
N THR A 410 -9.45 40.49 -31.16
CA THR A 410 -8.83 40.34 -32.48
C THR A 410 -9.82 40.02 -33.60
N SER A 411 -11.10 39.81 -33.27
CA SER A 411 -12.14 39.43 -34.22
C SER A 411 -13.53 39.86 -33.74
N LEU A 412 -14.44 40.13 -34.68
CA LEU A 412 -15.86 40.32 -34.40
C LEU A 412 -16.50 38.96 -34.10
N GLY A 413 -17.35 38.87 -33.08
CA GLY A 413 -18.10 37.64 -32.81
C GLY A 413 -18.84 37.65 -31.48
N ALA A 414 -19.19 36.46 -31.01
CA ALA A 414 -19.68 36.26 -29.65
C ALA A 414 -18.74 35.28 -28.95
N ILE A 415 -18.31 35.60 -27.73
CA ILE A 415 -17.43 34.73 -26.93
C ILE A 415 -18.22 34.07 -25.81
N LEU A 416 -17.89 32.81 -25.54
CA LEU A 416 -18.45 32.03 -24.44
C LEU A 416 -17.68 32.23 -23.15
N THR A 417 -16.35 32.21 -23.23
CA THR A 417 -15.45 32.30 -22.08
C THR A 417 -14.09 32.86 -22.48
N MET A 418 -13.34 33.32 -21.48
CA MET A 418 -11.93 33.67 -21.59
C MET A 418 -11.05 32.79 -20.69
N LYS A 419 -9.77 32.74 -21.03
CA LYS A 419 -8.73 32.09 -20.26
C LYS A 419 -7.52 33.01 -20.13
N LEU A 420 -6.98 33.10 -18.91
CA LEU A 420 -5.71 33.74 -18.61
C LEU A 420 -4.66 32.66 -18.38
N GLN A 421 -3.53 32.73 -19.06
CA GLN A 421 -2.41 31.81 -18.88
C GLN A 421 -1.25 32.58 -18.28
N TYR A 422 -0.79 32.17 -17.09
CA TYR A 422 0.32 32.80 -16.40
C TYR A 422 1.62 32.72 -17.21
N ILE A 423 2.38 33.81 -17.24
CA ILE A 423 3.72 33.87 -17.83
C ILE A 423 4.75 34.08 -16.72
N SER A 424 4.61 35.18 -15.98
CA SER A 424 5.61 35.59 -14.99
C SER A 424 5.04 36.58 -13.97
N GLY A 425 5.82 36.86 -12.92
CA GLY A 425 5.47 37.83 -11.89
C GLY A 425 4.62 37.27 -10.75
N PHE A 426 4.13 38.16 -9.90
CA PHE A 426 3.23 37.86 -8.78
C PHE A 426 2.48 39.13 -8.36
N VAL A 427 1.36 38.96 -7.68
CA VAL A 427 0.62 40.01 -6.98
C VAL A 427 0.44 39.60 -5.51
N THR A 428 0.34 40.58 -4.61
CA THR A 428 0.05 40.37 -3.18
C THR A 428 -0.79 41.51 -2.63
N CYS A 429 -1.66 41.20 -1.66
CA CYS A 429 -2.37 42.18 -0.84
C CYS A 429 -1.56 42.65 0.39
N ASN A 430 -0.34 42.14 0.57
CA ASN A 430 0.49 42.49 1.72
C ASN A 430 1.99 42.42 1.40
N ASN A 431 2.63 43.58 1.25
CA ASN A 431 4.06 43.68 0.94
C ASN A 431 4.97 43.22 2.09
N ARG A 432 4.44 43.04 3.30
CA ARG A 432 5.19 42.46 4.43
C ARG A 432 5.44 40.97 4.24
N THR A 433 4.67 40.30 3.37
CA THR A 433 4.84 38.88 3.07
C THR A 433 5.76 38.64 1.87
N LEU A 434 6.44 39.67 1.34
CA LEU A 434 7.42 39.47 0.26
C LEU A 434 8.55 38.49 0.71
N PRO A 435 8.94 37.53 -0.16
CA PRO A 435 8.60 37.39 -1.57
C PRO A 435 7.38 36.50 -1.88
N TYR A 436 6.51 36.20 -0.92
CA TYR A 436 5.47 35.16 -0.99
C TYR A 436 4.12 35.62 -1.61
N GLY A 437 4.16 36.30 -2.77
CA GLY A 437 2.95 36.63 -3.54
C GLY A 437 2.36 35.43 -4.31
N SER A 438 1.28 35.66 -5.06
CA SER A 438 0.62 34.65 -5.89
C SER A 438 0.37 35.14 -7.32
N HIS A 439 -0.08 34.26 -8.22
CA HIS A 439 -0.36 34.68 -9.60
C HIS A 439 -1.67 35.46 -9.70
N TRP A 440 -2.68 35.11 -8.90
CA TRP A 440 -4.07 35.54 -9.11
C TRP A 440 -4.78 36.11 -7.89
N ALA A 441 -4.10 36.18 -6.75
CA ALA A 441 -4.67 36.46 -5.44
C ALA A 441 -3.66 37.18 -4.53
N CYS A 442 -3.88 37.15 -3.22
CA CYS A 442 -2.93 37.72 -2.26
C CYS A 442 -1.74 36.77 -1.98
N GLY A 443 -2.01 35.54 -1.52
CA GLY A 443 -0.99 34.55 -1.18
C GLY A 443 -1.50 33.12 -1.28
N LYS A 444 -0.69 32.14 -0.86
CA LYS A 444 -1.07 30.72 -0.91
C LYS A 444 -2.31 30.46 -0.06
N GLY A 445 -3.36 29.90 -0.67
CA GLY A 445 -4.63 29.58 -0.01
C GLY A 445 -5.68 30.70 -0.03
N SER A 446 -5.35 31.87 -0.56
CA SER A 446 -6.31 32.96 -0.78
C SER A 446 -7.27 32.66 -1.93
N SER A 447 -8.49 33.20 -1.82
CA SER A 447 -9.46 33.27 -2.92
C SER A 447 -8.91 34.09 -4.10
N ILE A 448 -9.34 33.77 -5.32
CA ILE A 448 -8.93 34.50 -6.53
C ILE A 448 -9.40 35.95 -6.43
N ALA A 449 -8.50 36.87 -6.72
CA ALA A 449 -8.76 38.31 -6.75
C ALA A 449 -8.61 38.90 -8.16
N THR A 450 -8.20 38.12 -9.17
CA THR A 450 -8.12 38.58 -10.55
C THR A 450 -9.51 38.63 -11.21
N ILE A 451 -9.85 39.73 -11.86
CA ILE A 451 -11.11 39.91 -12.59
C ILE A 451 -10.88 40.46 -14.00
N LEU A 452 -11.83 40.22 -14.89
CA LEU A 452 -11.85 40.78 -16.24
C LEU A 452 -13.00 41.77 -16.38
N THR A 453 -12.70 42.93 -16.95
CA THR A 453 -13.67 44.02 -17.16
C THR A 453 -13.66 44.47 -18.61
N SER A 454 -14.73 45.15 -19.02
CA SER A 454 -14.70 46.02 -20.20
C SER A 454 -14.02 47.36 -19.86
N ALA A 455 -13.62 48.11 -20.88
CA ALA A 455 -13.09 49.47 -20.70
C ALA A 455 -14.02 50.44 -19.93
N ALA A 456 -15.32 50.14 -19.88
CA ALA A 456 -16.30 50.89 -19.08
C ALA A 456 -16.35 50.47 -17.59
N LYS A 457 -15.33 49.77 -17.08
CA LYS A 457 -15.25 49.19 -15.73
C LYS A 457 -16.43 48.25 -15.37
N LYS A 458 -17.12 47.67 -16.35
CA LYS A 458 -18.10 46.61 -16.10
C LYS A 458 -17.39 45.26 -16.03
N VAL A 459 -17.52 44.55 -14.92
CA VAL A 459 -16.97 43.19 -14.74
C VAL A 459 -17.68 42.22 -15.69
N VAL A 460 -16.87 41.45 -16.41
CA VAL A 460 -17.27 40.43 -17.38
C VAL A 460 -17.00 39.05 -16.79
N PHE A 461 -15.85 38.86 -16.15
CA PHE A 461 -15.55 37.63 -15.43
C PHE A 461 -14.98 37.91 -14.03
N PRO A 462 -15.42 37.16 -13.01
CA PRO A 462 -16.53 36.19 -13.06
C PRO A 462 -17.89 36.89 -13.26
N GLU A 463 -18.86 36.19 -13.87
CA GLU A 463 -20.20 36.76 -14.16
C GLU A 463 -20.99 37.09 -12.88
N ASP A 464 -20.77 36.33 -11.80
CA ASP A 464 -21.42 36.48 -10.50
C ASP A 464 -20.58 37.29 -9.49
N TYR A 465 -19.74 38.21 -9.98
CA TYR A 465 -18.86 39.04 -9.15
C TYR A 465 -19.61 39.83 -8.06
N LYS A 466 -19.08 39.82 -6.84
CA LYS A 466 -19.66 40.46 -5.64
C LYS A 466 -18.68 41.41 -4.95
N GLU A 467 -17.87 42.14 -5.71
CA GLU A 467 -16.94 43.16 -5.21
C GLU A 467 -15.90 42.62 -4.20
N LYS A 468 -15.54 41.34 -4.33
CA LYS A 468 -14.58 40.70 -3.45
C LYS A 468 -13.92 39.51 -4.12
N ALA A 469 -12.81 39.07 -3.53
CA ALA A 469 -12.16 37.81 -3.91
C ALA A 469 -13.15 36.63 -3.84
N TYR A 470 -13.04 35.74 -4.83
CA TYR A 470 -14.02 34.68 -5.08
C TYR A 470 -13.34 33.32 -5.25
N SER A 471 -14.12 32.26 -5.07
CA SER A 471 -13.66 30.91 -5.36
C SER A 471 -13.97 30.59 -6.82
N LEU A 472 -12.95 30.20 -7.58
CA LEU A 472 -13.11 29.73 -8.95
C LEU A 472 -12.92 28.20 -8.95
N ALA A 473 -13.98 27.46 -9.30
CA ALA A 473 -13.97 26.00 -9.19
C ALA A 473 -12.82 25.38 -9.99
N GLY A 474 -11.95 24.61 -9.33
CA GLY A 474 -10.77 23.97 -9.94
C GLY A 474 -9.51 24.85 -9.98
N TYR A 475 -9.55 26.09 -9.50
CA TYR A 475 -8.43 27.03 -9.54
C TYR A 475 -8.08 27.59 -8.16
N HIS A 476 -6.81 27.94 -7.97
CA HIS A 476 -6.27 28.51 -6.73
C HIS A 476 -5.26 29.63 -7.03
N ALA A 477 -4.85 30.38 -6.01
CA ALA A 477 -3.99 31.56 -6.10
C ALA A 477 -2.75 31.44 -7.03
N ASN A 478 -2.12 30.26 -7.13
CA ASN A 478 -0.93 30.02 -7.96
C ASN A 478 -1.19 29.06 -9.14
N SER A 479 -2.43 28.94 -9.63
CA SER A 479 -2.72 28.13 -10.82
C SER A 479 -1.90 28.64 -12.02
N SER A 480 -1.53 27.77 -12.96
CA SER A 480 -0.79 28.18 -14.17
C SER A 480 -1.69 28.83 -15.23
N GLU A 481 -3.00 28.71 -15.08
CA GLU A 481 -4.00 29.42 -15.86
C GLU A 481 -5.28 29.62 -15.03
N LEU A 482 -6.16 30.52 -15.45
CA LEU A 482 -7.54 30.65 -15.01
C LEU A 482 -8.44 30.54 -16.24
N VAL A 483 -9.32 29.54 -16.27
CA VAL A 483 -10.42 29.47 -17.25
C VAL A 483 -11.70 29.87 -16.55
N PHE A 484 -12.36 30.90 -17.05
CA PHE A 484 -13.62 31.33 -16.47
C PHE A 484 -14.77 30.42 -16.92
N PRO A 485 -15.84 30.26 -16.12
CA PRO A 485 -17.03 29.57 -16.57
C PRO A 485 -17.63 30.27 -17.81
N PRO A 486 -18.24 29.50 -18.74
CA PRO A 486 -18.98 30.11 -19.84
C PRO A 486 -20.06 31.06 -19.34
N LEU A 487 -20.17 32.22 -19.98
CA LEU A 487 -21.20 33.20 -19.68
C LEU A 487 -22.58 32.63 -19.95
N SER A 488 -23.56 32.99 -19.12
CA SER A 488 -24.96 32.62 -19.30
C SER A 488 -25.53 33.10 -20.64
N LEU A 489 -25.01 34.22 -21.14
CA LEU A 489 -25.26 34.77 -22.46
C LEU A 489 -23.92 35.08 -23.14
N PRO A 490 -23.65 34.56 -24.35
CA PRO A 490 -22.41 34.86 -25.06
C PRO A 490 -22.19 36.37 -25.21
N LEU A 491 -21.00 36.83 -24.83
CA LEU A 491 -20.64 38.24 -24.90
C LEU A 491 -20.35 38.61 -26.35
N LYS A 492 -21.13 39.54 -26.91
CA LYS A 492 -20.87 40.10 -28.23
C LYS A 492 -19.67 41.03 -28.15
N VAL A 493 -18.69 40.80 -29.00
CA VAL A 493 -17.44 41.55 -29.07
C VAL A 493 -17.19 42.05 -30.49
N THR A 494 -16.59 43.23 -30.60
CA THR A 494 -16.16 43.84 -31.86
C THR A 494 -14.64 43.83 -31.98
N ASN A 495 -14.13 43.79 -33.20
CA ASN A 495 -12.68 43.84 -33.43
C ASN A 495 -12.11 45.18 -32.93
N GLY A 496 -11.05 45.12 -32.14
CA GLY A 496 -10.42 46.28 -31.48
C GLY A 496 -11.06 46.70 -30.15
N GLU A 497 -12.12 46.02 -29.69
CA GLU A 497 -12.77 46.34 -28.41
C GLU A 497 -11.84 46.01 -27.22
N GLU A 498 -11.65 46.96 -26.31
CA GLU A 498 -10.73 46.83 -25.17
C GLU A 498 -11.40 46.19 -23.95
N TYR A 499 -10.68 45.24 -23.36
CA TYR A 499 -10.96 44.60 -22.08
C TYR A 499 -9.73 44.70 -21.18
N GLN A 500 -9.94 44.60 -19.87
CA GLN A 500 -8.91 44.86 -18.87
C GLN A 500 -8.87 43.75 -17.82
N ILE A 501 -7.67 43.43 -17.34
CA ILE A 501 -7.39 42.50 -16.25
C ILE A 501 -7.03 43.34 -15.03
N TRP A 502 -7.72 43.08 -13.93
CA TRP A 502 -7.55 43.82 -12.70
C TRP A 502 -7.32 42.90 -11.51
N TYR A 503 -6.61 43.40 -10.51
CA TYR A 503 -6.63 42.87 -9.15
C TYR A 503 -7.80 43.51 -8.37
N ASN A 504 -8.55 42.72 -7.61
CA ASN A 504 -9.82 43.14 -6.99
C ASN A 504 -9.69 44.41 -6.16
N GLU A 505 -8.70 44.46 -5.25
CA GLU A 505 -8.46 45.59 -4.35
C GLU A 505 -8.06 46.87 -5.11
N ASP A 506 -7.30 46.74 -6.20
CA ASP A 506 -6.97 47.86 -7.11
C ASP A 506 -8.23 48.35 -7.84
N PHE A 507 -9.03 47.42 -8.35
CA PHE A 507 -10.25 47.75 -9.09
C PHE A 507 -11.30 48.51 -8.27
N VAL A 508 -11.46 48.12 -6.99
CA VAL A 508 -12.42 48.77 -6.08
C VAL A 508 -11.81 49.95 -5.31
N ASP A 509 -10.56 50.31 -5.59
CA ASP A 509 -9.78 51.33 -4.87
C ASP A 509 -9.80 51.11 -3.33
N GLY A 510 -9.70 49.84 -2.89
CA GLY A 510 -9.93 49.43 -1.51
C GLY A 510 -8.74 48.66 -0.91
N GLU A 511 -8.23 49.13 0.23
CA GLU A 511 -7.12 48.52 1.00
C GLU A 511 -5.82 48.28 0.22
N GLU A 512 -5.57 48.97 -0.91
CA GLU A 512 -4.42 48.70 -1.79
C GLU A 512 -3.06 49.26 -1.33
N PHE A 513 -2.99 49.98 -0.21
CA PHE A 513 -1.77 50.70 0.22
C PHE A 513 -0.58 49.79 0.53
N ASN A 514 -0.85 48.57 0.97
CA ASN A 514 0.14 47.53 1.26
C ASN A 514 0.21 46.47 0.16
N ASN A 515 -0.43 46.68 -0.97
CA ASN A 515 -0.36 45.75 -2.10
C ASN A 515 0.96 45.92 -2.85
N ASP A 516 1.40 44.87 -3.53
CA ASP A 516 2.60 44.93 -4.36
C ASP A 516 2.63 43.88 -5.47
N GLY A 517 3.57 44.04 -6.37
CA GLY A 517 3.83 43.12 -7.47
C GLY A 517 3.00 43.39 -8.73
N GLN A 518 3.36 42.67 -9.77
CA GLN A 518 2.73 42.65 -11.08
C GLN A 518 2.78 41.23 -11.64
N THR A 519 1.67 40.77 -12.22
CA THR A 519 1.57 39.47 -12.90
C THR A 519 1.32 39.67 -14.40
N CYS A 520 2.06 38.93 -15.23
CA CYS A 520 1.97 38.98 -16.69
C CYS A 520 1.37 37.67 -17.26
N VAL A 521 0.50 37.80 -18.26
CA VAL A 521 -0.31 36.68 -18.77
C VAL A 521 -0.50 36.72 -20.29
N ASN A 522 -0.86 35.57 -20.86
CA ASN A 522 -1.52 35.47 -22.16
C ASN A 522 -3.03 35.36 -21.98
N VAL A 523 -3.78 36.00 -22.89
CA VAL A 523 -5.24 36.02 -22.88
C VAL A 523 -5.76 35.26 -24.09
N TYR A 524 -6.72 34.37 -23.86
CA TYR A 524 -7.40 33.61 -24.89
C TYR A 524 -8.90 33.77 -24.74
N ALA A 525 -9.63 33.78 -25.85
CA ALA A 525 -11.08 33.69 -25.87
C ALA A 525 -11.56 32.47 -26.66
N LEU A 526 -12.71 31.95 -26.25
CA LEU A 526 -13.43 30.91 -26.97
C LEU A 526 -14.66 31.54 -27.63
N TYR A 527 -14.66 31.60 -28.95
CA TYR A 527 -15.79 32.11 -29.73
C TYR A 527 -16.88 31.04 -29.86
N VAL A 528 -18.13 31.48 -29.90
CA VAL A 528 -19.26 30.66 -30.34
C VAL A 528 -19.03 30.32 -31.81
N SER A 529 -19.04 29.02 -32.14
CA SER A 529 -18.96 28.52 -33.51
C SER A 529 -20.22 28.82 -34.32
#